data_AF-A0A3N1ZS42-F1
#
_entry.id   AF-A0A3N1ZS42-F1
#
_cell.length_a   1.000
_cell.length_b   1.000
_cell.length_c   1.000
_cell.angle_alpha   90.00
_cell.angle_beta   90.00
_cell.angle_gamma   90.00
#
_symmetry.space_group_name_H-M   'P 1'
#
loop_
_entity.id
_entity.type
_entity.pdbx_description
1 polymer ?
#
loop_
_entity_poly.entity_id
_entity_poly.type
_entity_poly.pdbx_seq_one_letter_code
_entity_poly.pdbx_strand_id
1 'polypeptide(L)'
;MSSTEERPATRPQVVLATNNPKKLRELRAVVEAAELPIAILGLSDVEQYEEPAETERTFEGNALIKARTCALRTGIPALADDSGIEVDVLNNCPGVRSARWAGPECDDEANNDLLLRQISDVPLGERTARFVCAMAFVVPDGMEGMRQAETVRREWSGDIAFERHGENGFGYDPIFCPDDAPDHDGRRLTSAELDPEDKNRISHRGQAVEAILPIMAGLLNLKLASEHAARPEGEDETEETADAAIS
;
A
#
# COMPACT_ATOMS: atom_id res chain seq x y z
N MET A 1 18.90 48.00 -2.81
CA MET A 1 17.65 47.28 -3.06
C MET A 1 17.94 46.20 -4.09
N SER A 2 18.01 44.95 -3.64
CA SER A 2 17.83 43.78 -4.49
C SER A 2 17.39 42.69 -3.53
N SER A 3 16.09 42.71 -3.21
CA SER A 3 15.45 41.63 -2.48
C SER A 3 15.39 40.45 -3.44
N THR A 4 16.21 39.44 -3.20
CA THR A 4 16.03 38.12 -3.81
C THR A 4 14.73 37.58 -3.26
N GLU A 5 13.65 37.65 -4.04
CA GLU A 5 12.45 36.86 -3.76
C GLU A 5 12.84 35.39 -3.90
N GLU A 6 13.02 34.70 -2.77
CA GLU A 6 13.05 33.25 -2.73
C GLU A 6 11.72 32.77 -3.34
N ARG A 7 11.78 32.16 -4.54
CA ARG A 7 10.66 31.36 -5.04
C ARG A 7 10.37 30.31 -3.96
N PRO A 8 9.12 30.18 -3.48
CA PRO A 8 8.78 29.12 -2.54
C PRO A 8 9.20 27.80 -3.18
N ALA A 9 9.97 26.98 -2.46
CA ALA A 9 10.39 25.68 -2.94
C ALA A 9 9.14 24.89 -3.35
N THR A 10 9.04 24.55 -4.63
CA THR A 10 7.89 23.81 -5.15
C THR A 10 7.86 22.44 -4.46
N ARG A 11 6.73 22.13 -3.81
CA ARG A 11 6.50 20.84 -3.13
C ARG A 11 6.86 19.69 -4.09
N PRO A 12 7.76 18.75 -3.73
CA PRO A 12 8.03 17.56 -4.53
C PRO A 12 6.76 16.88 -5.00
N GLN A 13 6.73 16.48 -6.26
CA GLN A 13 5.56 15.85 -6.88
C GLN A 13 5.82 14.36 -7.09
N VAL A 14 4.80 13.55 -6.83
CA VAL A 14 4.80 12.11 -7.11
C VAL A 14 3.51 11.75 -7.83
N VAL A 15 3.60 10.98 -8.91
CA VAL A 15 2.44 10.50 -9.67
C VAL A 15 2.07 9.10 -9.22
N LEU A 16 0.81 8.87 -8.85
CA LEU A 16 0.26 7.54 -8.67
C LEU A 16 -0.28 7.01 -10.01
N ALA A 17 0.37 6.00 -10.57
CA ALA A 17 0.02 5.36 -11.83
C ALA A 17 -1.16 4.39 -11.67
N THR A 18 -2.32 4.92 -11.29
CA THR A 18 -3.58 4.16 -11.19
C THR A 18 -4.76 4.99 -11.67
N ASN A 19 -5.70 4.33 -12.35
CA ASN A 19 -7.01 4.91 -12.66
C ASN A 19 -8.03 4.73 -11.54
N ASN A 20 -7.66 4.08 -10.43
CA ASN A 20 -8.58 3.85 -9.32
C ASN A 20 -8.64 5.09 -8.39
N PRO A 21 -9.73 5.87 -8.39
CA PRO A 21 -9.83 7.09 -7.58
C PRO A 21 -9.84 6.80 -6.07
N LYS A 22 -10.20 5.58 -5.65
CA LYS A 22 -10.13 5.17 -4.25
C LYS A 22 -8.68 5.07 -3.79
N LYS A 23 -7.81 4.43 -4.59
CA LYS A 23 -6.36 4.31 -4.30
C LYS A 23 -5.68 5.68 -4.19
N LEU A 24 -6.03 6.61 -5.07
CA LEU A 24 -5.48 7.98 -5.03
C LEU A 24 -5.88 8.72 -3.75
N ARG A 25 -7.14 8.59 -3.31
CA ARG A 25 -7.61 9.18 -2.05
C ARG A 25 -6.92 8.57 -0.83
N GLU A 26 -6.80 7.25 -0.79
CA GLU A 26 -6.10 6.53 0.30
C GLU A 26 -4.65 6.99 0.42
N LEU A 27 -3.91 7.04 -0.69
CA LEU A 27 -2.51 7.49 -0.67
C LEU A 27 -2.38 8.95 -0.22
N ARG A 28 -3.26 9.84 -0.67
CA ARG A 28 -3.27 11.25 -0.25
C ARG A 28 -3.48 11.38 1.25
N ALA A 29 -4.46 10.66 1.81
CA ALA A 29 -4.75 10.68 3.23
C ALA A 29 -3.55 10.20 4.07
N VAL A 30 -2.87 9.13 3.65
CA VAL A 30 -1.71 8.59 4.37
C VAL A 30 -0.48 9.51 4.27
N VAL A 31 -0.22 10.11 3.10
CA VAL A 31 0.86 11.10 2.91
C VAL A 31 0.62 12.36 3.74
N GLU A 32 -0.63 12.82 3.84
CA GLU A 32 -1.03 13.95 4.67
C GLU A 32 -0.89 13.64 6.16
N ALA A 33 -1.37 12.47 6.61
CA ALA A 33 -1.23 12.03 8.00
C ALA A 33 0.24 11.85 8.43
N ALA A 34 1.12 11.50 7.50
CA ALA A 34 2.57 11.41 7.73
C ALA A 34 3.29 12.77 7.62
N GLU A 35 2.55 13.87 7.42
CA GLU A 35 3.06 15.25 7.30
C GLU A 35 4.14 15.40 6.21
N LEU A 36 4.11 14.55 5.19
CA LEU A 36 5.13 14.58 4.14
C LEU A 36 4.89 15.78 3.21
N PRO A 37 5.92 16.59 2.91
CA PRO A 37 5.80 17.71 1.99
C PRO A 37 5.81 17.20 0.53
N ILE A 38 4.91 16.28 0.17
CA ILE A 38 4.77 15.71 -1.17
C ILE A 38 3.39 16.00 -1.74
N ALA A 39 3.31 16.43 -2.99
CA ALA A 39 2.08 16.55 -3.76
C ALA A 39 1.83 15.26 -4.55
N ILE A 40 0.73 14.56 -4.23
CA ILE A 40 0.33 13.33 -4.93
C ILE A 40 -0.59 13.67 -6.11
N LEU A 41 -0.10 13.40 -7.31
CA LEU A 41 -0.80 13.54 -8.58
C LEU A 41 -1.43 12.21 -9.01
N GLY A 42 -2.60 12.25 -9.63
CA GLY A 42 -3.16 11.11 -10.35
C GLY A 42 -2.80 11.14 -11.83
N LEU A 43 -3.16 10.07 -12.57
CA LEU A 43 -2.97 10.03 -14.03
C LEU A 43 -3.73 11.13 -14.78
N SER A 44 -4.81 11.66 -14.21
CA SER A 44 -5.55 12.81 -14.77
C SER A 44 -4.80 14.14 -14.67
N ASP A 45 -3.77 14.22 -13.84
CA ASP A 45 -3.03 15.45 -13.55
C ASP A 45 -1.76 15.59 -14.42
N VAL A 46 -1.50 14.62 -15.30
CA VAL A 46 -0.32 14.54 -16.18
C VAL A 46 -0.72 14.36 -17.64
N GLU A 47 0.24 14.52 -18.56
CA GLU A 47 0.01 14.23 -19.97
C GLU A 47 -0.36 12.74 -20.16
N GLN A 48 -1.42 12.50 -20.94
CA GLN A 48 -1.91 11.14 -21.18
C GLN A 48 -0.89 10.32 -21.97
N TYR A 49 -0.74 9.07 -21.58
CA TYR A 49 0.10 8.09 -22.29
C TYR A 49 -0.59 6.72 -22.28
N GLU A 50 -0.19 5.87 -23.21
CA GLU A 50 -0.68 4.50 -23.29
C GLU A 50 -0.18 3.68 -22.08
N GLU A 51 -1.10 3.08 -21.35
CA GLU A 51 -0.78 2.23 -20.22
C GLU A 51 -0.01 0.98 -20.66
N PRO A 52 1.05 0.58 -19.93
CA PRO A 52 1.84 -0.58 -20.32
C PRO A 52 1.08 -1.89 -20.06
N ALA A 53 1.31 -2.89 -20.90
CA ALA A 53 0.78 -4.22 -20.67
C ALA A 53 1.43 -4.88 -19.42
N GLU A 54 0.60 -5.39 -18.51
CA GLU A 54 1.01 -6.19 -17.35
C GLU A 54 1.45 -7.59 -17.80
N THR A 55 2.73 -7.73 -18.10
CA THR A 55 3.31 -8.95 -18.69
C THR A 55 4.13 -9.79 -17.71
N GLU A 56 4.36 -9.28 -16.50
CA GLU A 56 5.17 -9.96 -15.50
C GLU A 56 4.37 -11.05 -14.78
N ARG A 57 5.12 -11.98 -14.18
CA ARG A 57 4.56 -13.11 -13.42
C ARG A 57 4.43 -12.81 -11.93
N THR A 58 4.91 -11.66 -11.48
CA THR A 58 4.89 -11.23 -10.09
C THR A 58 4.24 -9.86 -9.97
N PHE A 59 3.62 -9.60 -8.81
CA PHE A 59 2.98 -8.31 -8.53
C PHE A 59 4.01 -7.18 -8.55
N GLU A 60 5.20 -7.41 -7.99
CA GLU A 60 6.31 -6.47 -7.98
C GLU A 60 6.75 -6.11 -9.40
N GLY A 61 6.79 -7.10 -10.30
CA GLY A 61 7.14 -6.89 -11.70
C GLY A 61 6.14 -5.99 -12.41
N ASN A 62 4.83 -6.27 -12.27
CA ASN A 62 3.79 -5.44 -12.88
C ASN A 62 3.74 -4.03 -12.28
N ALA A 63 3.91 -3.90 -10.95
CA ALA A 63 4.01 -2.61 -10.28
C ALA A 63 5.21 -1.81 -10.83
N LEU A 64 6.37 -2.44 -10.99
CA LEU A 64 7.56 -1.80 -11.58
C LEU A 64 7.35 -1.38 -13.03
N ILE A 65 6.69 -2.20 -13.86
CA ILE A 65 6.35 -1.84 -15.25
C ILE A 65 5.52 -0.55 -15.27
N LYS A 66 4.47 -0.49 -14.45
CA LYS A 66 3.59 0.69 -14.35
C LYS A 66 4.35 1.92 -13.87
N ALA A 67 5.10 1.81 -12.76
CA ALA A 67 5.85 2.92 -12.19
C ALA A 67 6.95 3.44 -13.14
N ARG A 68 7.73 2.54 -13.76
CA ARG A 68 8.80 2.93 -14.71
C ARG A 68 8.23 3.62 -15.94
N THR A 69 7.12 3.12 -16.49
CA THR A 69 6.49 3.72 -17.65
C THR A 69 5.97 5.11 -17.30
N CYS A 70 5.29 5.25 -16.17
CA CYS A 70 4.83 6.55 -15.68
C CYS A 70 5.99 7.54 -15.51
N ALA A 71 7.05 7.17 -14.78
CA ALA A 71 8.20 8.03 -14.55
C ALA A 71 8.90 8.45 -15.86
N LEU A 72 9.02 7.52 -16.81
CA LEU A 72 9.60 7.80 -18.12
C LEU A 72 8.76 8.79 -18.94
N ARG A 73 7.43 8.65 -18.89
CA ARG A 73 6.50 9.46 -19.69
C ARG A 73 6.30 10.86 -19.12
N THR A 74 6.27 10.99 -17.80
CA THR A 74 5.98 12.26 -17.13
C THR A 74 7.23 13.03 -16.73
N GLY A 75 8.37 12.35 -16.56
CA GLY A 75 9.58 12.94 -15.96
C GLY A 75 9.43 13.24 -14.46
N ILE A 76 8.37 12.74 -13.82
CA ILE A 76 8.05 12.92 -12.39
C ILE A 76 8.25 11.58 -11.68
N PRO A 77 8.77 11.54 -10.43
CA PRO A 77 8.77 10.33 -9.62
C PRO A 77 7.39 9.66 -9.60
N ALA A 78 7.35 8.34 -9.74
CA ALA A 78 6.11 7.61 -9.91
C ALA A 78 5.98 6.45 -8.92
N LEU A 79 4.78 6.30 -8.39
CA LEU A 79 4.33 5.20 -7.57
C LEU A 79 3.33 4.36 -8.38
N ALA A 80 3.41 3.05 -8.31
CA ALA A 80 2.38 2.16 -8.84
C ALA A 80 2.18 0.98 -7.90
N ASP A 81 1.00 0.37 -7.95
CA ASP A 81 0.70 -0.85 -7.22
C ASP A 81 0.17 -1.94 -8.15
N ASP A 82 0.42 -3.19 -7.77
CA ASP A 82 -0.24 -4.38 -8.31
C ASP A 82 -0.73 -5.23 -7.16
N SER A 83 -1.99 -5.68 -7.22
CA SER A 83 -2.61 -6.42 -6.14
C SER A 83 -3.43 -7.59 -6.66
N GLY A 84 -3.57 -8.61 -5.83
CA GLY A 84 -4.39 -9.76 -6.12
C GLY A 84 -4.47 -10.73 -4.95
N ILE A 85 -5.07 -11.88 -5.19
CA ILE A 85 -5.19 -12.96 -4.22
C ILE A 85 -4.39 -14.17 -4.70
N GLU A 86 -3.66 -14.80 -3.78
CA GLU A 86 -2.96 -16.05 -3.99
C GLU A 86 -3.64 -17.11 -3.12
N VAL A 87 -4.04 -18.25 -3.71
CA VAL A 87 -4.65 -19.37 -2.98
C VAL A 87 -3.73 -20.58 -3.03
N ASP A 88 -3.36 -21.12 -1.87
CA ASP A 88 -2.27 -22.08 -1.73
C ASP A 88 -2.56 -23.39 -2.46
N VAL A 89 -3.78 -23.92 -2.33
CA VAL A 89 -4.21 -25.16 -3.01
C VAL A 89 -4.25 -25.02 -4.54
N LEU A 90 -4.30 -23.78 -5.05
CA LEU A 90 -4.22 -23.45 -6.47
C LEU A 90 -2.81 -23.02 -6.90
N ASN A 91 -1.79 -23.36 -6.10
CA ASN A 91 -0.39 -22.98 -6.35
C ASN A 91 -0.23 -21.47 -6.57
N ASN A 92 -0.79 -20.68 -5.65
CA ASN A 92 -0.82 -19.22 -5.64
C ASN A 92 -1.64 -18.58 -6.79
N CYS A 93 -2.41 -19.34 -7.56
CA CYS A 93 -3.39 -18.76 -8.47
C CYS A 93 -4.59 -18.22 -7.66
N PRO A 94 -5.29 -17.16 -8.13
CA PRO A 94 -5.15 -16.46 -9.41
C PRO A 94 -3.87 -15.61 -9.59
N GLY A 95 -3.27 -15.12 -8.49
CA GLY A 95 -2.06 -14.29 -8.52
C GLY A 95 -2.26 -13.00 -9.32
N VAL A 96 -1.30 -12.63 -10.17
CA VAL A 96 -1.36 -11.43 -11.04
C VAL A 96 -2.54 -11.42 -12.03
N ARG A 97 -3.29 -12.53 -12.15
CA ARG A 97 -4.50 -12.62 -12.98
C ARG A 97 -5.79 -12.41 -12.20
N SER A 98 -5.70 -11.99 -10.94
CA SER A 98 -6.85 -11.84 -10.02
C SER A 98 -8.04 -11.09 -10.63
N ALA A 99 -7.81 -9.97 -11.31
CA ALA A 99 -8.89 -9.18 -11.91
C ALA A 99 -9.58 -9.86 -13.12
N ARG A 100 -8.95 -10.88 -13.70
CA ARG A 100 -9.35 -11.53 -14.96
C ARG A 100 -9.32 -13.06 -14.84
N TRP A 101 -9.59 -13.58 -13.65
CA TRP A 101 -9.47 -15.00 -13.35
C TRP A 101 -10.49 -15.83 -14.13
N ALA A 102 -11.72 -15.34 -14.22
CA ALA A 102 -12.79 -15.93 -15.00
C ALA A 102 -12.77 -15.54 -16.49
N GLY A 103 -11.76 -14.77 -16.93
CA GLY A 103 -11.57 -14.34 -18.31
C GLY A 103 -11.34 -12.83 -18.45
N PRO A 104 -11.16 -12.32 -19.67
CA PRO A 104 -10.84 -10.90 -19.91
C PRO A 104 -12.02 -9.94 -19.66
N GLU A 105 -13.26 -10.44 -19.82
CA GLU A 105 -14.49 -9.64 -19.72
C GLU A 105 -15.36 -10.05 -18.51
N CYS A 106 -14.73 -10.60 -17.46
CA CYS A 106 -15.44 -11.01 -16.25
C CYS A 106 -15.58 -9.87 -15.24
N ASP A 107 -16.57 -9.99 -14.37
CA ASP A 107 -16.72 -9.16 -13.17
C ASP A 107 -16.20 -9.90 -11.92
N ASP A 108 -16.26 -9.20 -10.78
CA ASP A 108 -15.84 -9.73 -9.48
C ASP A 108 -16.64 -10.97 -9.07
N GLU A 109 -17.93 -11.02 -9.42
CA GLU A 109 -18.79 -12.16 -9.12
C GLU A 109 -18.36 -13.40 -9.89
N ALA A 110 -18.14 -13.29 -11.20
CA ALA A 110 -17.68 -14.40 -12.02
C ALA A 110 -16.31 -14.92 -11.55
N ASN A 111 -15.41 -14.02 -11.13
CA ASN A 111 -14.12 -14.39 -10.51
C ASN A 111 -14.32 -15.21 -9.22
N ASN A 112 -15.20 -14.74 -8.33
CA ASN A 112 -15.53 -15.43 -7.08
C ASN A 112 -16.18 -16.80 -7.32
N ASP A 113 -17.12 -16.90 -8.27
CA ASP A 113 -17.77 -18.17 -8.63
C ASP A 113 -16.81 -19.19 -9.22
N LEU A 114 -15.88 -18.75 -10.06
CA LEU A 114 -14.86 -19.65 -10.57
C LEU A 114 -13.98 -20.17 -9.43
N LEU A 115 -13.50 -19.28 -8.56
CA LEU A 115 -12.62 -19.64 -7.46
C LEU A 115 -13.33 -20.61 -6.49
N LEU A 116 -14.52 -20.27 -6.00
CA LEU A 116 -15.28 -21.13 -5.08
C LEU A 116 -15.57 -22.52 -5.68
N ARG A 117 -15.89 -22.60 -6.97
CA ARG A 117 -16.10 -23.89 -7.66
C ARG A 117 -14.83 -24.73 -7.73
N GLN A 118 -13.69 -24.12 -8.05
CA GLN A 118 -12.41 -24.81 -8.21
C GLN A 118 -11.93 -25.48 -6.91
N ILE A 119 -12.30 -24.93 -5.76
CA ILE A 119 -11.88 -25.45 -4.45
C ILE A 119 -13.06 -25.99 -3.64
N SER A 120 -14.19 -26.31 -4.26
CA SER A 120 -15.44 -26.66 -3.55
C SER A 120 -15.34 -27.88 -2.63
N ASP A 121 -14.41 -28.80 -2.89
CA ASP A 121 -14.13 -30.01 -2.12
C ASP A 121 -12.95 -29.86 -1.14
N VAL A 122 -12.31 -28.69 -1.08
CA VAL A 122 -11.19 -28.40 -0.17
C VAL A 122 -11.73 -28.08 1.23
N PRO A 123 -11.33 -28.82 2.27
CA PRO A 123 -11.85 -28.66 3.63
C PRO A 123 -11.37 -27.37 4.31
N LEU A 124 -12.08 -26.95 5.35
CA LEU A 124 -11.66 -25.82 6.19
C LEU A 124 -10.27 -26.08 6.79
N GLY A 125 -9.39 -25.08 6.75
CA GLY A 125 -7.98 -25.19 7.17
C GLY A 125 -7.01 -25.58 6.06
N GLU A 126 -7.50 -25.97 4.88
CA GLU A 126 -6.69 -26.19 3.67
C GLU A 126 -7.01 -25.16 2.55
N ARG A 127 -7.83 -24.15 2.86
CA ARG A 127 -8.28 -23.09 1.94
C ARG A 127 -7.46 -21.80 2.13
N THR A 128 -6.22 -21.95 2.59
CA THR A 128 -5.36 -20.83 2.93
C THR A 128 -5.10 -19.97 1.70
N ALA A 129 -5.19 -18.67 1.92
CA ALA A 129 -5.02 -17.66 0.90
C ALA A 129 -4.40 -16.40 1.50
N ARG A 130 -3.91 -15.54 0.62
CA ARG A 130 -3.45 -14.22 1.01
C ARG A 130 -3.78 -13.20 -0.05
N PHE A 131 -4.29 -12.06 0.40
CA PHE A 131 -4.23 -10.87 -0.43
C PHE A 131 -2.81 -10.34 -0.46
N VAL A 132 -2.34 -9.93 -1.62
CA VAL A 132 -1.00 -9.40 -1.85
C VAL A 132 -1.12 -8.01 -2.46
N CYS A 133 -0.36 -7.06 -1.92
CA CYS A 133 -0.11 -5.75 -2.55
C CYS A 133 1.39 -5.59 -2.73
N ALA A 134 1.82 -5.42 -3.97
CA ALA A 134 3.15 -4.90 -4.27
C ALA A 134 3.04 -3.43 -4.68
N MET A 135 3.88 -2.58 -4.09
CA MET A 135 4.04 -1.19 -4.51
C MET A 135 5.45 -0.97 -5.01
N ALA A 136 5.59 -0.20 -6.09
CA ALA A 136 6.86 0.17 -6.68
C ALA A 136 6.96 1.70 -6.76
N PHE A 137 8.10 2.24 -6.32
CA PHE A 137 8.43 3.65 -6.46
C PHE A 137 9.65 3.81 -7.34
N VAL A 138 9.59 4.72 -8.31
CA VAL A 138 10.62 4.94 -9.33
C VAL A 138 10.92 6.43 -9.45
N VAL A 139 12.21 6.78 -9.34
CA VAL A 139 12.70 8.13 -9.62
C VAL A 139 13.30 8.16 -11.05
N PRO A 140 12.89 9.10 -11.93
CA PRO A 140 13.41 9.19 -13.29
C PRO A 140 14.89 9.62 -13.31
N ASP A 141 15.60 9.24 -14.39
CA ASP A 141 16.99 9.65 -14.60
C ASP A 141 17.13 11.17 -14.62
N GLY A 142 18.12 11.69 -13.87
CA GLY A 142 18.44 13.12 -13.81
C GLY A 142 18.36 13.73 -12.41
N MET A 143 17.67 13.08 -11.47
CA MET A 143 17.80 13.35 -10.03
C MET A 143 19.01 12.57 -9.50
N GLU A 144 20.22 13.13 -9.66
CA GLU A 144 21.52 12.57 -9.20
C GLU A 144 22.09 11.34 -9.95
N GLY A 145 21.57 11.03 -11.14
CA GLY A 145 22.28 10.18 -12.11
C GLY A 145 22.25 8.68 -11.86
N MET A 146 21.32 8.18 -11.04
CA MET A 146 21.05 6.75 -10.86
C MET A 146 19.54 6.50 -11.00
N ARG A 147 19.10 5.55 -11.85
CA ARG A 147 17.72 5.01 -11.77
C ARG A 147 17.58 4.31 -10.43
N GLN A 148 16.82 4.89 -9.51
CA GLN A 148 16.47 4.26 -8.26
C GLN A 148 15.03 3.76 -8.35
N ALA A 149 14.84 2.48 -8.11
CA ALA A 149 13.55 1.83 -8.06
C ALA A 149 13.52 0.91 -6.85
N GLU A 150 12.50 1.06 -6.02
CA GLU A 150 12.31 0.25 -4.82
C GLU A 150 10.92 -0.34 -4.84
N THR A 151 10.79 -1.54 -4.27
CA THR A 151 9.51 -2.24 -4.18
C THR A 151 9.25 -2.71 -2.76
N VAL A 152 8.00 -2.62 -2.32
CA VAL A 152 7.52 -3.28 -1.11
C VAL A 152 6.44 -4.27 -1.47
N ARG A 153 6.41 -5.39 -0.74
CA ARG A 153 5.35 -6.39 -0.78
C ARG A 153 4.75 -6.50 0.61
N ARG A 154 3.43 -6.50 0.69
CA ARG A 154 2.68 -6.85 1.91
C ARG A 154 1.60 -7.85 1.59
N GLU A 155 1.32 -8.67 2.59
CA GLU A 155 0.40 -9.77 2.50
C GLU A 155 -0.59 -9.68 3.65
N TRP A 156 -1.82 -10.10 3.39
CA TRP A 156 -2.84 -10.26 4.42
C TRP A 156 -3.34 -11.70 4.34
N SER A 157 -2.93 -12.50 5.31
CA SER A 157 -3.19 -13.93 5.37
C SER A 157 -4.62 -14.21 5.85
N GLY A 158 -5.18 -15.32 5.38
CA GLY A 158 -6.50 -15.77 5.75
C GLY A 158 -6.90 -17.04 5.02
N ASP A 159 -8.20 -17.28 4.93
CA ASP A 159 -8.79 -18.42 4.25
C ASP A 159 -9.88 -17.97 3.26
N ILE A 160 -10.16 -18.81 2.27
CA ILE A 160 -11.33 -18.64 1.41
C ILE A 160 -12.56 -19.27 2.08
N ALA A 161 -13.63 -18.49 2.22
CA ALA A 161 -14.93 -18.94 2.69
C ALA A 161 -15.56 -19.99 1.74
N PHE A 162 -16.63 -20.63 2.19
CA PHE A 162 -17.42 -21.54 1.35
C PHE A 162 -18.42 -20.79 0.48
N GLU A 163 -18.90 -19.64 0.95
CA GLU A 163 -19.91 -18.82 0.30
C GLU A 163 -19.55 -17.34 0.46
N ARG A 164 -20.20 -16.48 -0.31
CA ARG A 164 -19.99 -15.03 -0.24
C ARG A 164 -20.75 -14.45 0.96
N HIS A 165 -20.10 -13.56 1.72
CA HIS A 165 -20.72 -12.80 2.79
C HIS A 165 -20.28 -11.32 2.72
N GLY A 166 -21.12 -10.41 3.23
CA GLY A 166 -20.83 -8.98 3.24
C GLY A 166 -21.12 -8.25 1.92
N GLU A 167 -21.25 -6.93 2.03
CA GLU A 167 -21.57 -6.02 0.92
C GLU A 167 -20.51 -4.93 0.73
N ASN A 168 -19.53 -4.82 1.64
CA ASN A 168 -18.46 -3.84 1.52
C ASN A 168 -17.33 -4.37 0.62
N GLY A 169 -16.53 -3.45 0.08
CA GLY A 169 -15.34 -3.83 -0.67
C GLY A 169 -15.59 -4.13 -2.15
N PHE A 170 -14.74 -4.95 -2.75
CA PHE A 170 -14.72 -5.33 -4.17
C PHE A 170 -13.90 -6.62 -4.37
N GLY A 171 -13.94 -7.20 -5.57
CA GLY A 171 -13.16 -8.39 -5.91
C GLY A 171 -13.50 -9.59 -5.01
N TYR A 172 -12.46 -10.17 -4.42
CA TYR A 172 -12.55 -11.38 -3.59
C TYR A 172 -12.91 -11.09 -2.13
N ASP A 173 -13.18 -9.83 -1.78
CA ASP A 173 -13.50 -9.45 -0.39
C ASP A 173 -14.63 -10.28 0.24
N PRO A 174 -15.74 -10.60 -0.49
CA PRO A 174 -16.84 -11.37 0.07
C PRO A 174 -16.53 -12.84 0.37
N ILE A 175 -15.39 -13.34 -0.08
CA ILE A 175 -15.00 -14.74 0.12
C ILE A 175 -13.67 -14.88 0.86
N PHE A 176 -13.00 -13.77 1.20
CA PHE A 176 -11.73 -13.81 1.93
C PHE A 176 -11.97 -13.54 3.41
N CYS A 177 -11.57 -14.48 4.27
CA CYS A 177 -11.64 -14.40 5.73
C CYS A 177 -10.23 -14.17 6.31
N PRO A 178 -9.87 -12.93 6.68
CA PRO A 178 -8.57 -12.65 7.27
C PRO A 178 -8.30 -13.41 8.58
N ASP A 179 -7.04 -13.71 8.86
CA ASP A 179 -6.63 -14.37 10.11
C ASP A 179 -6.93 -13.55 11.37
N ASP A 180 -6.87 -12.22 11.25
CA ASP A 180 -7.15 -11.26 12.30
C ASP A 180 -8.61 -10.75 12.29
N ALA A 181 -9.47 -11.30 11.44
CA ALA A 181 -10.89 -10.95 11.44
C ALA A 181 -11.58 -11.47 12.71
N PRO A 182 -12.49 -10.68 13.31
CA PRO A 182 -13.25 -11.13 14.46
C PRO A 182 -14.19 -12.28 14.08
N ASP A 183 -14.47 -13.13 15.07
CA ASP A 183 -15.52 -14.14 14.95
C ASP A 183 -16.91 -13.50 15.19
N HIS A 184 -17.87 -13.88 14.36
CA HIS A 184 -19.28 -13.55 14.52
C HIS A 184 -20.12 -14.79 14.21
N ASP A 185 -21.07 -15.12 15.09
CA ASP A 185 -21.95 -16.29 14.95
C ASP A 185 -21.22 -17.62 14.64
N GLY A 186 -20.04 -17.80 15.23
CA GLY A 186 -19.27 -19.05 15.12
C GLY A 186 -18.46 -19.19 13.82
N ARG A 187 -18.28 -18.10 13.06
CA ARG A 187 -17.36 -18.03 11.91
C ARG A 187 -16.54 -16.75 11.91
N ARG A 188 -15.37 -16.79 11.26
CA ARG A 188 -14.62 -15.56 10.95
C ARG A 188 -15.38 -14.72 9.93
N LEU A 189 -15.40 -13.41 10.13
CA LEU A 189 -15.94 -12.49 9.16
C LEU A 189 -15.11 -12.47 7.88
N THR A 190 -15.78 -12.28 6.74
CA THR A 190 -15.10 -11.96 5.49
C THR A 190 -14.66 -10.49 5.51
N SER A 191 -13.68 -10.14 4.69
CA SER A 191 -13.20 -8.76 4.59
C SER A 191 -14.25 -7.78 4.04
N ALA A 192 -15.30 -8.28 3.39
CA ALA A 192 -16.47 -7.51 2.97
C ALA A 192 -17.48 -7.22 4.09
N GLU A 193 -17.30 -7.84 5.26
CA GLU A 193 -18.14 -7.61 6.46
C GLU A 193 -17.46 -6.71 7.48
N LEU A 194 -16.17 -6.42 7.28
CA LEU A 194 -15.44 -5.48 8.10
C LEU A 194 -15.89 -4.04 7.81
N ASP A 195 -15.77 -3.18 8.82
CA ASP A 195 -15.92 -1.75 8.63
C ASP A 195 -14.84 -1.26 7.64
N PRO A 196 -15.18 -0.39 6.66
CA PRO A 196 -14.23 0.10 5.68
C PRO A 196 -12.99 0.79 6.28
N GLU A 197 -13.13 1.48 7.41
CA GLU A 197 -12.01 2.14 8.10
C GLU A 197 -11.06 1.11 8.73
N ASP A 198 -11.62 0.14 9.46
CA ASP A 198 -10.85 -0.95 10.04
C ASP A 198 -10.11 -1.76 8.99
N LYS A 199 -10.80 -2.11 7.90
CA LYS A 199 -10.22 -2.84 6.78
C LYS A 199 -9.04 -2.08 6.17
N ASN A 200 -9.21 -0.79 5.90
CA ASN A 200 -8.15 0.00 5.28
C ASN A 200 -6.90 0.04 6.15
N ARG A 201 -7.06 0.04 7.47
CA ARG A 201 -5.95 0.04 8.43
C ARG A 201 -5.18 -1.28 8.48
N ILE A 202 -5.88 -2.42 8.44
CA ILE A 202 -5.24 -3.74 8.65
C ILE A 202 -4.86 -4.46 7.35
N SER A 203 -5.46 -4.09 6.21
CA SER A 203 -5.26 -4.81 4.95
C SER A 203 -3.83 -4.71 4.39
N HIS A 204 -3.49 -5.70 3.55
CA HIS A 204 -2.28 -5.72 2.70
C HIS A 204 -1.98 -4.37 2.02
N ARG A 205 -3.02 -3.64 1.56
CA ARG A 205 -2.83 -2.34 0.91
C ARG A 205 -2.44 -1.24 1.90
N GLY A 206 -3.14 -1.12 3.02
CA GLY A 206 -2.81 -0.14 4.07
C GLY A 206 -1.36 -0.31 4.52
N GLN A 207 -0.98 -1.55 4.82
CA GLN A 207 0.38 -1.90 5.20
C GLN A 207 1.41 -1.58 4.09
N ALA A 208 1.07 -1.78 2.81
CA ALA A 208 1.98 -1.49 1.70
C ALA A 208 2.20 0.02 1.52
N VAL A 209 1.14 0.81 1.69
CA VAL A 209 1.21 2.28 1.63
C VAL A 209 2.09 2.80 2.77
N GLU A 210 1.87 2.34 4.00
CA GLU A 210 2.72 2.71 5.14
C GLU A 210 4.19 2.32 4.92
N ALA A 211 4.44 1.13 4.36
CA ALA A 211 5.79 0.64 4.11
C ALA A 211 6.55 1.41 3.02
N ILE A 212 5.88 1.93 2.00
CA ILE A 212 6.54 2.65 0.89
C ILE A 212 6.83 4.12 1.23
N LEU A 213 6.12 4.72 2.18
CA LEU A 213 6.34 6.12 2.59
C LEU A 213 7.80 6.44 2.99
N PRO A 214 8.45 5.70 3.91
CA PRO A 214 9.83 6.02 4.31
C PRO A 214 10.82 5.87 3.15
N ILE A 215 10.59 4.91 2.26
CA ILE A 215 11.39 4.70 1.06
C ILE A 215 11.25 5.90 0.12
N MET A 216 10.01 6.32 -0.15
CA MET A 216 9.72 7.49 -0.97
C MET A 216 10.36 8.76 -0.39
N ALA A 217 10.24 8.99 0.91
CA ALA A 217 10.88 10.13 1.57
C ALA A 217 12.40 10.09 1.44
N GLY A 218 13.03 8.94 1.69
CA GLY A 218 14.48 8.76 1.56
C GLY A 218 14.98 9.02 0.14
N LEU A 219 14.32 8.46 -0.87
CA LEU A 219 14.68 8.63 -2.29
C LEU A 219 14.42 10.04 -2.82
N LEU A 220 13.54 10.80 -2.16
CA LEU A 220 13.31 12.22 -2.44
C LEU A 220 14.18 13.14 -1.58
N ASN A 221 15.10 12.59 -0.78
CA ASN A 221 15.94 13.33 0.18
C ASN A 221 15.12 14.19 1.15
N LEU A 222 13.94 13.72 1.55
CA LEU A 222 13.05 14.36 2.52
C LEU A 222 13.28 13.79 3.91
N LYS A 223 13.30 14.66 4.92
CA LYS A 223 13.27 14.22 6.32
C LYS A 223 11.84 13.79 6.64
N LEU A 224 11.65 12.56 7.10
CA LEU A 224 10.43 12.17 7.81
C LEU A 224 10.33 13.01 9.08
N ALA A 225 9.14 13.50 9.42
CA ALA A 225 8.91 14.04 10.75
C ALA A 225 9.13 12.89 11.74
N SER A 226 10.23 12.93 12.50
CA SER A 226 10.63 11.84 13.38
C SER A 226 9.62 11.63 14.51
N GLU A 227 9.33 10.35 14.76
CA GLU A 227 8.92 9.73 16.03
C GLU A 227 9.02 10.68 17.24
N HIS A 228 7.91 11.31 17.62
CA HIS A 228 7.81 12.08 18.85
C HIS A 228 7.29 11.17 19.97
N ALA A 229 8.20 10.51 20.69
CA ALA A 229 8.10 10.29 22.14
C ALA A 229 9.33 9.53 22.69
N ALA A 230 10.45 10.24 22.86
CA ALA A 230 11.34 10.00 23.99
C ALA A 230 11.47 11.33 24.75
N ARG A 231 10.97 11.31 25.99
CA ARG A 231 10.86 12.45 26.92
C ARG A 231 12.19 13.21 27.09
N PRO A 232 12.13 14.51 27.45
CA PRO A 232 13.31 15.19 27.99
C PRO A 232 13.66 14.54 29.34
N GLU A 233 14.88 14.02 29.45
CA GLU A 233 15.47 13.72 30.76
C GLU A 233 15.70 15.07 31.46
N GLY A 234 15.11 15.19 32.65
CA GLY A 234 15.28 16.36 33.50
C GLY A 234 16.73 16.46 33.97
N GLU A 235 17.30 17.65 33.79
CA GLU A 235 18.49 18.09 34.49
C GLU A 235 18.15 18.18 35.98
N ASP A 236 18.66 17.22 36.76
CA ASP A 236 18.69 17.28 38.22
C ASP A 236 20.06 17.81 38.63
N GLU A 237 20.22 19.14 38.58
CA GLU A 237 21.35 19.86 39.19
C GLU A 237 20.82 20.80 40.29
N THR A 238 20.83 20.33 41.54
CA THR A 238 21.02 21.19 42.71
C THR A 238 21.87 20.42 43.73
N GLU A 239 23.18 20.67 43.79
CA GLU A 239 23.84 21.70 44.61
C GLU A 239 24.25 21.12 45.98
N GLU A 240 25.47 20.59 46.01
CA GLU A 240 26.21 20.20 47.21
C GLU A 240 27.08 21.38 47.65
N THR A 241 26.72 22.05 48.76
CA THR A 241 27.67 22.87 49.54
C THR A 241 27.45 22.75 51.05
N ALA A 242 28.40 22.07 51.69
CA ALA A 242 29.11 22.40 52.94
C ALA A 242 28.38 22.60 54.29
N ASP A 243 28.54 21.58 55.14
CA ASP A 243 29.34 21.57 56.40
C ASP A 243 29.05 22.58 57.53
N ALA A 244 28.57 22.08 58.69
CA ALA A 244 28.81 22.64 60.03
C ALA A 244 28.41 21.66 61.18
N ALA A 245 29.41 21.01 61.76
CA ALA A 245 29.79 21.08 63.19
C ALA A 245 28.75 20.86 64.34
N ILE A 246 29.11 19.92 65.24
CA ILE A 246 28.92 19.92 66.72
C ILE A 246 27.52 19.56 67.27
N SER A 247 27.32 18.31 67.70
CA SER A 247 27.42 17.85 69.11
C SER A 247 27.00 16.39 69.25
#